data_AF-G0NT60-F1
#
_entry.id   AF-G0NT60-F1
#
_cell.length_a   1.000
_cell.length_b   1.000
_cell.length_c   1.000
_cell.angle_alpha   90.00
_cell.angle_beta   90.00
_cell.angle_gamma   90.00
#
_symmetry.space_group_name_H-M   'P 1'
#
loop_
_entity.id
_entity.type
_entity.pdbx_description
1 polymer ?
#
loop_
_entity_poly.entity_id
_entity_poly.type
_entity_poly.pdbx_seq_one_letter_code
_entity_poly.pdbx_strand_id
1 'polypeptide(L)'
;MEHDEAGGSSPANDSFGNREGLELLEYERATLAKTLPASVLFVVASGLGLERLFLEHLILFSDRRLLALVLNTNEHDESYFVSKLKEHNVNCEPKIINSDVSVKDRQSIYLEGGVQFCSSRVLLVDLLQNRIPTDRIAAVLVYRAHQTLNAFQDSFILRLYREKKPDGMVKAFTDVPNTLSSLGQLQRLVDRLYVRHVELMPRFSNIIETELNRYQLKTAIFSVDVPTPLRRVHRTLIEFIKVCVRDLRTSSTSGKQSDDQNEEMVHVPWATTQLEKRLRDRRGHISEKQQRLLNDLASLREILQLSENMDVATVLSRLQMLKNDRTVLEEHSGWLLSPSFGRIMEDLLTIAGVTNGKGDQKKFSTPAKWTVLAEVLREVKNIQLEKKDYKHSTPSVVVITNSEDLSRQAADVIKYGIDKIKWMTWKQLGYNSTQEMPEDEPLWNPDSVSQLMRSSLVGFEN
;
A
#
# COMPACT_ATOMS: atom_id res chain seq x y z
N MET A 1 20.52 -14.62 -56.77
CA MET A 1 19.14 -14.49 -56.28
C MET A 1 19.02 -15.56 -55.21
N GLU A 2 19.53 -15.26 -54.01
CA GLU A 2 18.75 -14.66 -52.88
C GLU A 2 17.77 -15.70 -52.33
N HIS A 3 17.68 -16.02 -51.04
CA HIS A 3 18.41 -15.65 -49.83
C HIS A 3 18.10 -16.77 -48.81
N ASP A 4 19.11 -17.24 -48.08
CA ASP A 4 18.95 -17.99 -46.84
C ASP A 4 18.36 -17.08 -45.75
N GLU A 5 17.32 -17.53 -45.03
CA GLU A 5 17.01 -17.05 -43.69
C GLU A 5 16.96 -18.23 -42.71
N ALA A 6 18.09 -18.44 -42.04
CA ALA A 6 18.22 -19.26 -40.86
C ALA A 6 17.54 -18.57 -39.67
N GLY A 7 16.35 -19.04 -39.29
CA GLY A 7 15.73 -18.72 -38.00
C GLY A 7 16.37 -19.54 -36.88
N GLY A 8 17.59 -19.16 -36.47
CA GLY A 8 18.24 -19.73 -35.29
C GLY A 8 17.54 -19.25 -34.02
N SER A 9 16.85 -20.16 -33.31
CA SER A 9 16.42 -19.92 -31.94
C SER A 9 17.66 -19.78 -31.04
N SER A 10 17.95 -18.56 -30.61
CA SER A 10 19.04 -18.28 -29.67
C SER A 10 18.84 -19.06 -28.35
N PRO A 11 19.88 -19.73 -27.82
CA PRO A 11 19.79 -20.51 -26.58
C PRO A 11 19.60 -19.67 -25.30
N ALA A 12 19.45 -18.34 -25.44
CA ALA A 12 19.17 -17.43 -24.34
C ALA A 12 17.69 -17.41 -23.92
N ASN A 13 16.76 -17.91 -24.76
CA ASN A 13 15.33 -17.90 -24.41
C ASN A 13 14.95 -19.00 -23.40
N ASP A 14 15.70 -20.09 -23.32
CA ASP A 14 15.43 -21.19 -22.37
C ASP A 14 16.01 -20.94 -20.96
N SER A 15 16.83 -19.91 -20.78
CA SER A 15 17.47 -19.61 -19.48
C SER A 15 16.67 -18.65 -18.58
N PHE A 16 15.60 -18.03 -19.06
CA PHE A 16 14.84 -17.04 -18.32
C PHE A 16 13.43 -17.54 -17.99
N GLY A 17 13.20 -17.89 -16.72
CA GLY A 17 11.86 -17.94 -16.13
C GLY A 17 11.04 -19.23 -16.32
N ASN A 18 11.65 -20.39 -16.55
CA ASN A 18 10.93 -21.68 -16.57
C ASN A 18 11.45 -22.67 -15.51
N ARG A 19 11.65 -22.20 -14.27
CA ARG A 19 11.68 -23.09 -13.10
C ARG A 19 10.33 -22.92 -12.38
N GLU A 20 9.68 -24.03 -12.10
CA GLU A 20 8.31 -24.12 -11.54
C GLU A 20 8.05 -23.05 -10.47
N GLY A 21 7.35 -21.95 -10.80
CA GLY A 21 6.98 -20.93 -9.81
C GLY A 21 6.77 -19.50 -10.31
N LEU A 22 7.58 -18.99 -11.25
CA LEU A 22 7.46 -17.62 -11.78
C LEU A 22 7.47 -17.56 -13.31
N GLU A 23 6.29 -17.48 -13.91
CA GLU A 23 6.18 -17.17 -15.34
C GLU A 23 6.35 -15.67 -15.56
N LEU A 24 7.51 -15.28 -16.10
CA LEU A 24 7.79 -13.89 -16.47
C LEU A 24 6.97 -13.45 -17.69
N LEU A 25 6.43 -12.25 -17.62
CA LEU A 25 5.76 -11.63 -18.74
C LEU A 25 6.78 -11.24 -19.82
N GLU A 26 6.32 -11.13 -21.07
CA GLU A 26 7.20 -10.84 -22.21
C GLU A 26 7.97 -9.53 -22.04
N TYR A 27 7.30 -8.49 -21.54
CA TYR A 27 7.95 -7.20 -21.27
C TYR A 27 9.02 -7.30 -20.18
N GLU A 28 8.81 -8.11 -19.13
CA GLU A 28 9.78 -8.28 -18.05
C GLU A 28 11.05 -8.97 -18.58
N ARG A 29 10.89 -10.01 -19.41
CA ARG A 29 11.99 -10.71 -20.07
C ARG A 29 12.78 -9.79 -21.00
N ALA A 30 12.09 -9.02 -21.83
CA ALA A 30 12.71 -8.07 -22.74
C ALA A 30 13.52 -6.99 -21.98
N THR A 31 12.93 -6.43 -20.91
CA THR A 31 13.61 -5.44 -20.06
C THR A 31 14.82 -6.04 -19.36
N LEU A 32 14.73 -7.25 -18.83
CA LEU A 32 15.84 -7.91 -18.14
C LEU A 32 17.01 -8.21 -19.10
N ALA A 33 16.73 -8.74 -20.29
CA ALA A 33 17.73 -9.01 -21.31
C ALA A 33 18.45 -7.72 -21.76
N LYS A 34 17.70 -6.62 -21.97
CA LYS A 34 18.23 -5.32 -22.37
C LYS A 34 19.16 -4.70 -21.30
N THR A 35 18.82 -4.88 -20.02
CA THR A 35 19.45 -4.13 -18.92
C THR A 35 20.48 -4.94 -18.13
N LEU A 36 20.72 -6.21 -18.47
CA LEU A 36 21.57 -7.12 -17.72
C LEU A 36 22.97 -6.55 -17.38
N PRO A 37 23.79 -6.07 -18.34
CA PRO A 37 25.15 -5.61 -18.04
C PRO A 37 25.21 -4.19 -17.46
N ALA A 38 24.10 -3.46 -17.46
CA ALA A 38 24.08 -2.03 -17.16
C ALA A 38 23.68 -1.73 -15.71
N SER A 39 24.22 -0.62 -15.20
CA SER A 39 23.68 0.04 -14.01
C SER A 39 22.43 0.83 -14.40
N VAL A 40 21.28 0.48 -13.83
CA VAL A 40 19.96 0.98 -14.26
C VAL A 40 19.09 1.33 -13.06
N LEU A 41 18.35 2.43 -13.16
CA LEU A 41 17.18 2.72 -12.34
C LEU A 41 15.91 2.29 -13.06
N PHE A 42 15.22 1.28 -12.54
CA PHE A 42 13.90 0.85 -13.00
C PHE A 42 12.83 1.68 -12.32
N VAL A 43 12.07 2.44 -13.10
CA VAL A 43 10.89 3.19 -12.65
C VAL A 43 9.66 2.53 -13.23
N VAL A 44 9.00 1.73 -12.39
CA VAL A 44 7.89 0.88 -12.78
C VAL A 44 6.57 1.52 -12.36
N ALA A 45 5.53 1.43 -13.19
CA ALA A 45 4.20 1.81 -12.73
C ALA A 45 3.72 0.83 -11.64
N SER A 46 3.16 1.36 -10.55
CA SER A 46 2.69 0.56 -9.42
C SER A 46 1.84 -0.63 -9.88
N GLY A 47 2.07 -1.82 -9.32
CA GLY A 47 1.33 -3.04 -9.66
C GLY A 47 1.75 -3.75 -10.95
N LEU A 48 2.83 -3.34 -11.63
CA LEU A 48 3.42 -4.11 -12.76
C LEU A 48 4.48 -5.14 -12.30
N GLY A 49 4.44 -5.59 -11.04
CA GLY A 49 5.30 -6.66 -10.53
C GLY A 49 6.78 -6.26 -10.34
N LEU A 50 7.05 -5.13 -9.68
CA LEU A 50 8.42 -4.74 -9.32
C LEU A 50 9.11 -5.84 -8.49
N GLU A 51 8.35 -6.48 -7.61
CA GLU A 51 8.80 -7.58 -6.74
C GLU A 51 9.28 -8.78 -7.56
N ARG A 52 8.56 -9.14 -8.63
CA ARG A 52 8.93 -10.22 -9.56
C ARG A 52 10.22 -9.87 -10.28
N LEU A 53 10.29 -8.67 -10.87
CA LEU A 53 11.48 -8.19 -11.55
C LEU A 53 12.70 -8.16 -10.61
N PHE A 54 12.51 -7.75 -9.36
CA PHE A 54 13.56 -7.74 -8.34
C PHE A 54 14.01 -9.16 -7.98
N LEU A 55 13.07 -10.08 -7.74
CA LEU A 55 13.34 -11.48 -7.42
C LEU A 55 14.18 -12.16 -8.51
N GLU A 56 13.90 -11.90 -9.80
CA GLU A 56 14.72 -12.43 -10.90
C GLU A 56 16.16 -11.95 -10.84
N HIS A 57 16.39 -10.69 -10.51
CA HIS A 57 17.75 -10.19 -10.31
C HIS A 57 18.43 -10.92 -9.15
N LEU A 58 17.71 -11.16 -8.04
CA LEU A 58 18.26 -11.93 -6.92
C LEU A 58 18.65 -13.34 -7.37
N ILE A 59 17.77 -14.05 -8.09
CA ILE A 59 18.03 -15.40 -8.62
C ILE A 59 19.28 -15.40 -9.50
N LEU A 60 19.43 -14.41 -10.39
CA LEU A 60 20.60 -14.27 -11.28
C LEU A 60 21.91 -14.06 -10.51
N PHE A 61 21.87 -13.35 -9.39
CA PHE A 61 23.04 -13.10 -8.55
C PHE A 61 23.25 -14.13 -7.42
N SER A 62 22.38 -15.14 -7.29
CA SER A 62 22.49 -16.21 -6.29
C SER A 62 23.55 -17.27 -6.63
N ASP A 63 24.79 -16.84 -6.84
CA ASP A 63 25.97 -17.69 -7.02
C ASP A 63 27.05 -17.30 -5.99
N ARG A 64 27.73 -18.28 -5.40
CA ARG A 64 28.85 -18.06 -4.45
C ARG A 64 29.99 -17.25 -5.06
N ARG A 65 30.14 -17.24 -6.39
CA ARG A 65 31.16 -16.47 -7.10
C ARG A 65 30.83 -14.98 -7.20
N LEU A 66 29.56 -14.62 -7.02
CA LEU A 66 29.06 -13.26 -7.15
C LEU A 66 28.69 -12.75 -5.76
N LEU A 67 29.18 -11.58 -5.35
CA LEU A 67 28.67 -10.91 -4.16
C LEU A 67 27.66 -9.84 -4.58
N ALA A 68 26.38 -10.03 -4.25
CA ALA A 68 25.34 -9.03 -4.47
C ALA A 68 24.82 -8.50 -3.14
N LEU A 69 24.94 -7.19 -2.95
CA LEU A 69 24.48 -6.52 -1.75
C LEU A 69 23.10 -5.91 -1.99
N VAL A 70 22.13 -6.27 -1.16
CA VAL A 70 20.77 -5.73 -1.22
C VAL A 70 20.59 -4.65 -0.15
N LEU A 71 20.08 -3.51 -0.58
CA LEU A 71 19.81 -2.34 0.25
C LEU A 71 18.33 -1.99 0.29
N ASN A 72 17.93 -1.37 1.40
CA ASN A 72 16.66 -0.68 1.56
C ASN A 72 15.42 -1.61 1.48
N THR A 73 15.58 -2.82 1.98
CA THR A 73 14.52 -3.79 2.32
C THR A 73 14.06 -3.60 3.77
N ASN A 74 12.82 -3.99 4.08
CA ASN A 74 12.35 -4.17 5.45
C ASN A 74 12.33 -5.67 5.81
N GLU A 75 12.02 -6.00 7.06
CA GLU A 75 11.97 -7.38 7.55
C GLU A 75 10.96 -8.25 6.78
N HIS A 76 9.83 -7.68 6.34
CA HIS A 76 8.83 -8.40 5.54
C HIS A 76 9.34 -8.71 4.12
N ASP A 77 10.01 -7.74 3.49
CA ASP A 77 10.63 -7.90 2.17
C ASP A 77 11.70 -9.00 2.24
N GLU A 78 12.53 -8.97 3.29
CA GLU A 78 13.57 -9.97 3.52
C GLU A 78 12.98 -11.37 3.70
N SER A 79 11.99 -11.56 4.57
CA SER A 79 11.32 -12.85 4.74
C SER A 79 10.65 -13.33 3.44
N TYR A 80 10.01 -12.43 2.69
CA TYR A 80 9.38 -12.76 1.41
C TYR A 80 10.40 -13.18 0.35
N PHE A 81 11.46 -12.41 0.13
CA PHE A 81 12.45 -12.75 -0.89
C PHE A 81 13.28 -13.97 -0.49
N VAL A 82 13.61 -14.14 0.80
CA VAL A 82 14.32 -15.33 1.28
C VAL A 82 13.49 -16.59 1.10
N SER A 83 12.21 -16.57 1.45
CA SER A 83 11.31 -17.72 1.23
C SER A 83 11.19 -18.06 -0.25
N LYS A 84 11.00 -17.05 -1.11
CA LYS A 84 10.93 -17.26 -2.57
C LYS A 84 12.23 -17.77 -3.18
N LEU A 85 13.39 -17.28 -2.74
CA LEU A 85 14.68 -17.80 -3.22
C LEU A 85 14.89 -19.26 -2.80
N LYS A 86 14.44 -19.66 -1.61
CA LYS A 86 14.48 -21.06 -1.16
C LYS A 86 13.57 -21.95 -2.01
N GLU A 87 12.35 -21.51 -2.31
CA GLU A 87 11.43 -22.23 -3.21
C GLU A 87 12.05 -22.46 -4.60
N HIS A 88 12.86 -21.51 -5.10
CA HIS A 88 13.53 -21.61 -6.41
C HIS A 88 14.81 -22.46 -6.41
N ASN A 89 15.17 -23.10 -5.29
CA ASN A 89 16.36 -23.93 -5.14
C ASN A 89 17.63 -23.26 -5.68
N VAL A 90 17.89 -22.03 -5.24
CA VAL A 90 19.05 -21.25 -5.70
C VAL A 90 20.38 -21.88 -5.29
N ASN A 91 21.43 -21.66 -6.10
CA ASN A 91 22.76 -22.26 -5.88
C ASN A 91 23.44 -21.79 -4.58
N CYS A 92 23.08 -20.60 -4.11
CA CYS A 92 23.58 -20.01 -2.88
C CYS A 92 22.43 -19.38 -2.10
N GLU A 93 22.21 -19.86 -0.88
CA GLU A 93 21.16 -19.32 0.00
C GLU A 93 21.43 -17.85 0.35
N PRO A 94 20.39 -17.00 0.35
CA PRO A 94 20.52 -15.62 0.75
C PRO A 94 20.88 -15.49 2.24
N LYS A 95 21.65 -14.46 2.58
CA LYS A 95 22.02 -14.13 3.96
C LYS A 95 21.45 -12.77 4.37
N ILE A 96 21.09 -12.62 5.64
CA ILE A 96 20.65 -11.34 6.22
C ILE A 96 21.73 -10.86 7.19
N ILE A 97 22.16 -9.61 7.04
CA ILE A 97 23.22 -8.97 7.80
C ILE A 97 22.65 -7.72 8.48
N ASN A 98 22.34 -7.87 9.76
CA ASN A 98 21.84 -6.82 10.64
C ASN A 98 22.81 -6.59 11.82
N SER A 99 22.38 -5.82 12.83
CA SER A 99 23.18 -5.51 14.03
C SER A 99 23.48 -6.73 14.90
N ASP A 100 22.71 -7.81 14.76
CA ASP A 100 22.76 -8.98 15.65
C ASP A 100 23.87 -9.96 15.22
N VAL A 101 24.33 -9.85 13.97
CA VAL A 101 25.45 -10.64 13.44
C VAL A 101 26.78 -10.05 13.90
N SER A 102 27.61 -10.88 14.54
CA SER A 102 28.92 -10.46 15.06
C SER A 102 29.84 -9.96 13.94
N VAL A 103 30.73 -9.02 14.27
CA VAL A 103 31.67 -8.43 13.30
C VAL A 103 32.51 -9.50 12.58
N LYS A 104 32.95 -10.53 13.31
CA LYS A 104 33.79 -11.60 12.76
C LYS A 104 33.01 -12.45 11.76
N ASP A 105 31.76 -12.76 12.08
CA ASP A 105 30.88 -13.55 11.22
C ASP A 105 30.52 -12.78 9.95
N ARG A 106 30.25 -11.46 10.05
CA ARG A 106 29.97 -10.62 8.88
C ARG A 106 31.07 -10.68 7.83
N GLN A 107 32.35 -10.63 8.25
CA GLN A 107 33.46 -10.73 7.31
C GLN A 107 33.52 -12.10 6.60
N SER A 108 33.24 -13.18 7.34
CA SER A 108 33.12 -14.51 6.73
C SER A 108 31.97 -14.58 5.73
N ILE A 109 30.81 -14.03 6.10
CA ILE A 109 29.62 -14.00 5.25
C ILE A 109 29.91 -13.23 3.95
N TYR A 110 30.52 -12.04 4.00
CA TYR A 110 30.88 -11.30 2.78
C TYR A 110 31.81 -12.09 1.85
N LEU A 111 32.65 -12.97 2.39
CA LEU A 111 33.56 -13.83 1.61
C LEU A 111 32.88 -15.06 1.00
N GLU A 112 31.77 -15.53 1.57
CA GLU A 112 30.97 -16.64 1.04
C GLU A 112 30.29 -16.30 -0.30
N GLY A 113 30.08 -15.00 -0.56
CA GLY A 113 29.37 -14.51 -1.75
C GLY A 113 27.87 -14.74 -1.67
N GLY A 114 27.21 -14.81 -2.83
CA GLY A 114 25.76 -14.86 -2.96
C GLY A 114 25.07 -13.51 -2.73
N VAL A 115 23.75 -13.60 -2.57
CA VAL A 115 22.86 -12.47 -2.29
C VAL A 115 22.82 -12.21 -0.78
N GLN A 116 23.11 -10.97 -0.37
CA GLN A 116 23.19 -10.59 1.04
C GLN A 116 22.38 -9.33 1.29
N PHE A 117 21.34 -9.45 2.12
CA PHE A 117 20.50 -8.35 2.58
C PHE A 117 21.20 -7.64 3.73
N CYS A 118 21.44 -6.34 3.58
CA CYS A 118 22.23 -5.58 4.54
C CYS A 118 21.48 -4.35 5.02
N SER A 119 21.42 -4.16 6.33
CA SER A 119 20.99 -2.88 6.90
C SER A 119 21.98 -1.76 6.54
N SER A 120 21.47 -0.58 6.19
CA SER A 120 22.30 0.56 5.75
C SER A 120 23.36 0.95 6.78
N ARG A 121 23.01 0.93 8.08
CA ARG A 121 23.95 1.25 9.17
C ARG A 121 25.12 0.27 9.23
N VAL A 122 24.88 -1.03 9.12
CA VAL A 122 25.93 -2.05 9.19
C VAL A 122 26.81 -1.97 7.95
N LEU A 123 26.20 -1.89 6.77
CA LEU A 123 26.94 -1.81 5.52
C LEU A 123 27.85 -0.57 5.46
N LEU A 124 27.35 0.57 5.93
CA LEU A 124 28.13 1.81 5.99
C LEU A 124 29.38 1.66 6.86
N VAL A 125 29.23 1.14 8.09
CA VAL A 125 30.34 0.96 9.02
C VAL A 125 31.36 -0.04 8.45
N ASP A 126 30.88 -1.15 7.88
CA ASP A 126 31.75 -2.19 7.33
C ASP A 126 32.49 -1.71 6.06
N LEU A 127 31.89 -0.84 5.23
CA LEU A 127 32.58 -0.17 4.12
C LEU A 127 33.66 0.81 4.59
N LEU A 128 33.37 1.62 5.61
CA LEU A 128 34.33 2.57 6.18
C LEU A 128 35.53 1.85 6.82
N GLN A 129 35.29 0.69 7.43
CA GLN A 129 36.31 -0.13 8.08
C GLN A 129 36.99 -1.13 7.14
N ASN A 130 36.72 -1.07 5.82
CA ASN A 130 37.31 -1.94 4.80
C ASN A 130 37.12 -3.44 5.06
N ARG A 131 35.99 -3.84 5.66
CA ARG A 131 35.69 -5.26 5.95
C ARG A 131 35.16 -6.02 4.74
N ILE A 132 34.56 -5.29 3.81
CA ILE A 132 33.92 -5.86 2.62
C ILE A 132 34.93 -5.87 1.48
N PRO A 133 35.11 -7.00 0.77
CA PRO A 133 35.95 -7.07 -0.41
C PRO A 133 35.26 -6.36 -1.58
N THR A 134 35.35 -5.03 -1.64
CA THR A 134 34.58 -4.21 -2.58
C THR A 134 34.81 -4.55 -4.05
N ASP A 135 36.02 -5.01 -4.39
CA ASP A 135 36.37 -5.43 -5.75
C ASP A 135 35.53 -6.62 -6.22
N ARG A 136 35.12 -7.49 -5.28
CA ARG A 136 34.33 -8.71 -5.54
C ARG A 136 32.82 -8.48 -5.60
N ILE A 137 32.35 -7.28 -5.25
CA ILE A 137 30.92 -6.95 -5.35
C ILE A 137 30.50 -6.97 -6.82
N ALA A 138 29.71 -7.96 -7.21
CA ALA A 138 29.15 -8.08 -8.55
C ALA A 138 28.11 -7.00 -8.82
N ALA A 139 27.22 -6.74 -7.85
CA ALA A 139 26.16 -5.74 -7.96
C ALA A 139 25.75 -5.20 -6.58
N VAL A 140 25.32 -3.94 -6.55
CA VAL A 140 24.51 -3.38 -5.46
C VAL A 140 23.07 -3.23 -5.96
N LEU A 141 22.14 -3.91 -5.30
CA LEU A 141 20.73 -3.90 -5.61
C LEU A 141 20.01 -2.99 -4.61
N VAL A 142 19.44 -1.88 -5.07
CA VAL A 142 18.75 -0.91 -4.21
C VAL A 142 17.24 -1.08 -4.40
N TYR A 143 16.59 -1.69 -3.41
CA TYR A 143 15.13 -1.76 -3.36
C TYR A 143 14.55 -0.40 -2.93
N ARG A 144 13.29 -0.10 -3.28
CA ARG A 144 12.61 1.18 -2.95
C ARG A 144 13.49 2.42 -3.16
N ALA A 145 14.14 2.53 -4.31
CA ALA A 145 15.18 3.50 -4.60
C ALA A 145 14.76 4.97 -4.38
N HIS A 146 13.47 5.28 -4.47
CA HIS A 146 12.93 6.61 -4.15
C HIS A 146 13.28 7.08 -2.73
N GLN A 147 13.51 6.18 -1.77
CA GLN A 147 13.86 6.57 -0.40
C GLN A 147 15.27 7.18 -0.30
N THR A 148 16.17 6.90 -1.25
CA THR A 148 17.50 7.51 -1.33
C THR A 148 17.43 9.05 -1.52
N LEU A 149 16.28 9.60 -1.93
CA LEU A 149 16.04 11.05 -1.94
C LEU A 149 15.99 11.69 -0.54
N ASN A 150 15.63 10.90 0.48
CA ASN A 150 15.52 11.37 1.86
C ASN A 150 16.56 10.71 2.79
N ALA A 151 16.98 9.48 2.50
CA ALA A 151 17.95 8.72 3.27
C ALA A 151 19.39 9.03 2.83
N PHE A 152 20.11 9.83 3.62
CA PHE A 152 21.51 10.18 3.33
C PHE A 152 22.44 8.95 3.39
N GLN A 153 22.16 7.98 4.27
CA GLN A 153 23.02 6.81 4.48
C GLN A 153 23.19 5.99 3.19
N ASP A 154 22.12 5.67 2.47
CA ASP A 154 22.19 4.86 1.25
C ASP A 154 22.98 5.57 0.14
N SER A 155 22.74 6.88 -0.04
CA SER A 155 23.50 7.67 -1.01
C SER A 155 25.00 7.72 -0.67
N PHE A 156 25.33 7.74 0.62
CA PHE A 156 26.71 7.77 1.09
C PHE A 156 27.39 6.39 0.95
N ILE A 157 26.67 5.29 1.18
CA ILE A 157 27.13 3.92 0.89
C ILE A 157 27.47 3.79 -0.60
N LEU A 158 26.58 4.24 -1.49
CA LEU A 158 26.80 4.16 -2.94
C LEU A 158 27.99 5.03 -3.37
N ARG A 159 28.18 6.20 -2.75
CA ARG A 159 29.38 7.03 -2.95
C ARG A 159 30.65 6.28 -2.55
N LEU A 160 30.71 5.71 -1.36
CA LEU A 160 31.89 4.93 -0.89
C LEU A 160 32.15 3.71 -1.78
N TYR A 161 31.08 3.05 -2.25
CA TYR A 161 31.18 1.96 -3.21
C TYR A 161 31.80 2.42 -4.53
N ARG A 162 31.34 3.54 -5.09
CA ARG A 162 31.86 4.12 -6.34
C ARG A 162 33.29 4.64 -6.22
N GLU A 163 33.67 5.18 -5.07
CA GLU A 163 35.06 5.61 -4.81
C GLU A 163 36.04 4.43 -4.86
N LYS A 164 35.62 3.24 -4.42
CA LYS A 164 36.46 2.02 -4.45
C LYS A 164 36.31 1.21 -5.74
N LYS A 165 35.12 1.19 -6.33
CA LYS A 165 34.79 0.46 -7.57
C LYS A 165 34.02 1.39 -8.53
N PRO A 166 34.74 2.22 -9.32
CA PRO A 166 34.13 3.22 -10.20
C PRO A 166 33.11 2.63 -11.18
N ASP A 167 33.43 1.48 -11.77
CA ASP A 167 32.58 0.76 -12.73
C ASP A 167 31.66 -0.29 -12.07
N GLY A 168 31.46 -0.17 -10.75
CA GLY A 168 30.59 -1.07 -9.99
C GLY A 168 29.15 -1.07 -10.50
N MET A 169 28.47 -2.20 -10.51
CA MET A 169 27.10 -2.26 -11.01
C MET A 169 26.10 -1.87 -9.92
N VAL A 170 25.19 -0.95 -10.24
CA VAL A 170 24.07 -0.57 -9.37
C VAL A 170 22.76 -0.80 -10.12
N LYS A 171 21.87 -1.64 -9.57
CA LYS A 171 20.50 -1.80 -10.09
C LYS A 171 19.53 -1.32 -9.03
N ALA A 172 18.72 -0.32 -9.37
CA ALA A 172 17.85 0.36 -8.43
C ALA A 172 16.39 0.25 -8.89
N PHE A 173 15.48 0.05 -7.94
CA PHE A 173 14.10 -0.35 -8.22
C PHE A 173 13.10 0.55 -7.50
N THR A 174 12.12 1.09 -8.22
CA THR A 174 11.02 1.87 -7.62
C THR A 174 9.72 1.71 -8.40
N ASP A 175 8.62 1.52 -7.67
CA ASP A 175 7.25 1.44 -8.17
C ASP A 175 6.41 2.67 -7.77
N VAL A 176 7.06 3.69 -7.20
CA VAL A 176 6.44 4.95 -6.72
C VAL A 176 6.84 6.13 -7.63
N PRO A 177 6.44 6.15 -8.91
CA PRO A 177 6.86 7.18 -9.86
C PRO A 177 6.43 8.60 -9.43
N ASN A 178 5.35 8.72 -8.65
CA ASN A 178 4.84 10.00 -8.15
C ASN A 178 5.86 10.79 -7.30
N THR A 179 6.82 10.10 -6.68
CA THR A 179 7.91 10.76 -5.93
C THR A 179 8.88 11.51 -6.84
N LEU A 180 8.93 11.13 -8.12
CA LEU A 180 9.82 11.66 -9.14
C LEU A 180 9.16 12.74 -10.01
N SER A 181 7.87 13.00 -9.82
CA SER A 181 7.08 13.91 -10.66
C SER A 181 7.44 15.39 -10.53
N SER A 182 8.11 15.80 -9.44
CA SER A 182 8.54 17.20 -9.29
C SER A 182 9.86 17.47 -10.01
N LEU A 183 10.00 18.69 -10.52
CA LEU A 183 11.14 19.12 -11.33
C LEU A 183 12.47 18.81 -10.60
N GLY A 184 13.37 18.12 -11.30
CA GLY A 184 14.71 17.80 -10.81
C GLY A 184 14.81 16.60 -9.83
N GLN A 185 13.70 15.99 -9.37
CA GLN A 185 13.80 14.82 -8.48
C GLN A 185 14.42 13.61 -9.15
N LEU A 186 14.06 13.32 -10.39
CA LEU A 186 14.65 12.23 -11.14
C LEU A 186 16.17 12.42 -11.27
N GLN A 187 16.62 13.63 -11.64
CA GLN A 187 18.04 13.95 -11.73
C GLN A 187 18.75 13.73 -10.39
N ARG A 188 18.19 14.27 -9.30
CA ARG A 188 18.73 14.09 -7.95
C ARG A 188 18.83 12.62 -7.53
N LEU A 189 17.84 11.80 -7.90
CA LEU A 189 17.85 10.38 -7.60
C LEU A 189 18.94 9.66 -8.40
N VAL A 190 19.01 9.91 -9.71
CA VAL A 190 20.02 9.34 -10.61
C VAL A 190 21.44 9.68 -10.13
N ASP A 191 21.68 10.93 -9.73
CA ASP A 191 22.97 11.39 -9.20
C ASP A 191 23.34 10.68 -7.90
N ARG A 192 22.38 10.48 -6.99
CA ARG A 192 22.61 9.79 -5.71
C ARG A 192 22.83 8.29 -5.86
N LEU A 193 22.21 7.69 -6.88
CA LEU A 193 22.38 6.28 -7.20
C LEU A 193 23.64 6.00 -8.04
N TYR A 194 24.25 7.05 -8.59
CA TYR A 194 25.37 6.95 -9.54
C TYR A 194 25.04 6.02 -10.72
N VAL A 195 23.84 6.18 -11.29
CA VAL A 195 23.40 5.47 -12.50
C VAL A 195 23.35 6.43 -13.68
N ARG A 196 23.47 5.90 -14.90
CA ARG A 196 23.37 6.71 -16.14
C ARG A 196 22.16 6.37 -16.99
N HIS A 197 21.52 5.24 -16.71
CA HIS A 197 20.40 4.72 -17.48
C HIS A 197 19.18 4.60 -16.58
N VAL A 198 18.05 5.09 -17.09
CA VAL A 198 16.75 5.00 -16.44
C VAL A 198 15.83 4.25 -17.38
N GLU A 199 15.26 3.15 -16.91
CA GLU A 199 14.25 2.38 -17.64
C GLU A 199 12.87 2.75 -17.08
N LEU A 200 12.08 3.48 -17.88
CA LEU A 200 10.72 3.85 -17.54
C LEU A 200 9.75 2.77 -18.05
N MET A 201 8.90 2.24 -17.17
CA MET A 201 7.92 1.19 -17.50
C MET A 201 6.49 1.67 -17.18
N PRO A 202 5.94 2.60 -17.96
CA PRO A 202 4.55 3.03 -17.83
C PRO A 202 3.58 1.99 -18.40
N ARG A 203 2.35 1.94 -17.87
CA ARG A 203 1.31 1.00 -18.34
C ARG A 203 0.88 1.19 -19.80
N PHE A 204 1.06 2.40 -20.34
CA PHE A 204 0.74 2.73 -21.74
C PHE A 204 1.89 2.42 -22.72
N SER A 205 2.99 1.81 -22.24
CA SER A 205 4.02 1.30 -23.14
C SER A 205 3.42 0.18 -24.00
N ASN A 206 3.65 0.20 -25.31
CA ASN A 206 3.04 -0.74 -26.25
C ASN A 206 3.23 -2.22 -25.84
N ILE A 207 4.44 -2.61 -25.42
CA ILE A 207 4.72 -3.98 -24.98
C ILE A 207 3.97 -4.37 -23.70
N ILE A 208 3.78 -3.42 -22.78
CA ILE A 208 3.06 -3.65 -21.51
C ILE A 208 1.56 -3.68 -21.77
N GLU A 209 1.03 -2.71 -22.53
CA GLU A 209 -0.37 -2.62 -22.89
C GLU A 209 -0.84 -3.86 -23.65
N THR A 210 -0.05 -4.32 -24.63
CA THR A 210 -0.35 -5.55 -25.39
C THR A 210 -0.43 -6.75 -24.45
N GLU A 211 0.51 -6.90 -23.51
CA GLU A 211 0.52 -8.01 -22.56
C GLU A 211 -0.67 -7.96 -21.59
N LEU A 212 -0.96 -6.80 -21.02
CA LEU A 212 -2.08 -6.62 -20.09
C LEU A 212 -3.44 -6.83 -20.77
N ASN A 213 -3.55 -6.51 -22.06
CA ASN A 213 -4.76 -6.71 -22.84
C ASN A 213 -4.99 -8.17 -23.27
N ARG A 214 -4.01 -9.08 -23.12
CA ARG A 214 -4.21 -10.51 -23.40
C ARG A 214 -5.26 -11.15 -22.48
N TYR A 215 -5.31 -10.70 -21.23
CA TYR A 215 -6.21 -11.24 -20.20
C TYR A 215 -7.02 -10.12 -19.54
N GLN A 216 -7.99 -9.57 -20.27
CA GLN A 216 -8.87 -8.54 -19.71
C GLN A 216 -9.82 -9.14 -18.67
N LEU A 217 -9.75 -8.58 -17.46
CA LEU A 217 -10.71 -8.88 -16.40
C LEU A 217 -12.07 -8.29 -16.77
N LYS A 218 -13.14 -9.10 -16.65
CA LYS A 218 -14.50 -8.59 -16.74
C LYS A 218 -14.79 -7.76 -15.49
N THR A 219 -15.05 -6.47 -15.67
CA THR A 219 -15.35 -5.55 -14.59
C THR A 219 -16.84 -5.19 -14.61
N ALA A 220 -17.44 -5.15 -13.42
CA ALA A 220 -18.80 -4.65 -13.21
C ALA A 220 -18.72 -3.53 -12.16
N ILE A 221 -19.24 -2.35 -12.50
CA ILE A 221 -19.22 -1.18 -11.63
C ILE A 221 -20.63 -0.94 -11.11
N PHE A 222 -20.79 -1.02 -9.78
CA PHE A 222 -22.06 -0.78 -9.11
C PHE A 222 -22.05 0.63 -8.52
N SER A 223 -22.98 1.47 -8.94
CA SER A 223 -23.19 2.81 -8.38
C SER A 223 -24.29 2.76 -7.34
N VAL A 224 -24.03 3.35 -6.18
CA VAL A 224 -24.95 3.35 -5.04
C VAL A 224 -25.25 4.78 -4.63
N ASP A 225 -26.53 5.10 -4.53
CA ASP A 225 -26.96 6.42 -4.09
C ASP A 225 -26.68 6.62 -2.60
N VAL A 226 -25.92 7.67 -2.30
CA VAL A 226 -25.66 8.09 -0.92
C VAL A 226 -26.93 8.75 -0.36
N PRO A 227 -27.49 8.28 0.77
CA PRO A 227 -28.67 8.88 1.39
C PRO A 227 -28.48 10.38 1.65
N THR A 228 -29.55 11.17 1.48
CA THR A 228 -29.48 12.64 1.61
C THR A 228 -28.88 13.11 2.95
N PRO A 229 -29.23 12.53 4.12
CA PRO A 229 -28.58 12.93 5.38
C PRO A 229 -27.08 12.63 5.39
N LEU A 230 -26.65 11.47 4.87
CA LEU A 230 -25.22 11.11 4.80
C LEU A 230 -24.46 12.04 3.84
N ARG A 231 -25.09 12.44 2.74
CA ARG A 231 -24.53 13.42 1.81
C ARG A 231 -24.30 14.78 2.48
N ARG A 232 -25.20 15.22 3.37
CA ARG A 232 -25.02 16.46 4.16
C ARG A 232 -23.88 16.32 5.15
N VAL A 233 -23.74 15.17 5.82
CA VAL A 233 -22.60 14.86 6.70
C VAL A 233 -21.29 14.96 5.93
N HIS A 234 -21.15 14.24 4.81
CA HIS A 234 -19.93 14.24 4.00
C HIS A 234 -19.59 15.65 3.51
N ARG A 235 -20.58 16.42 3.02
CA ARG A 235 -20.36 17.80 2.58
C ARG A 235 -19.82 18.68 3.71
N THR A 236 -20.38 18.57 4.91
CA THR A 236 -19.95 19.38 6.06
C THR A 236 -18.52 19.01 6.51
N LEU A 237 -18.20 17.72 6.56
CA LEU A 237 -16.84 17.23 6.89
C LEU A 237 -15.81 17.71 5.85
N ILE A 238 -16.14 17.63 4.56
CA ILE A 238 -15.26 18.10 3.48
C ILE A 238 -15.01 19.60 3.59
N GLU A 239 -16.04 20.41 3.91
CA GLU A 239 -15.86 21.84 4.11
C GLU A 239 -14.98 22.15 5.34
N PHE A 240 -15.12 21.42 6.44
CA PHE A 240 -14.20 21.53 7.57
C PHE A 240 -12.75 21.22 7.17
N ILE A 241 -12.52 20.13 6.44
CA ILE A 241 -11.18 19.76 5.94
C ILE A 241 -10.61 20.88 5.08
N LYS A 242 -11.39 21.43 4.14
CA LYS A 242 -10.97 22.55 3.28
C LYS A 242 -10.58 23.79 4.07
N VAL A 243 -11.36 24.14 5.10
CA VAL A 243 -11.06 25.29 5.98
C VAL A 243 -9.78 25.03 6.78
N CYS A 244 -9.64 23.86 7.41
CA CYS A 244 -8.44 23.51 8.16
C CYS A 244 -7.17 23.51 7.29
N VAL A 245 -7.23 22.97 6.06
CA VAL A 245 -6.10 23.02 5.11
C VAL A 245 -5.75 24.46 4.73
N ARG A 246 -6.76 25.31 4.49
CA ARG A 246 -6.55 26.73 4.18
C ARG A 246 -5.87 27.45 5.35
N ASP A 247 -6.32 27.21 6.58
CA ASP A 247 -5.76 27.81 7.78
C ASP A 247 -4.36 27.28 8.12
N LEU A 248 -4.10 26.01 7.81
CA LEU A 248 -2.76 25.42 7.93
C LEU A 248 -1.81 26.08 6.93
N ARG A 249 -2.27 26.35 5.71
CA ARG A 249 -1.49 27.07 4.69
C ARG A 249 -1.20 28.50 5.14
N THR A 250 -2.20 29.26 5.56
CA THR A 250 -1.99 30.67 5.98
C THR A 250 -1.05 30.78 7.17
N SER A 251 -1.15 29.88 8.16
CA SER A 251 -0.22 29.83 9.29
C SER A 251 1.21 29.42 8.91
N SER A 252 1.38 28.67 7.81
CA SER A 252 2.69 28.19 7.34
C SER A 252 3.36 29.11 6.31
N THR A 253 2.60 29.98 5.63
CA THR A 253 3.10 30.84 4.54
C THR A 253 3.72 32.15 5.06
N SER A 254 3.82 32.35 6.38
CA SER A 254 4.42 33.56 6.97
C SER A 254 5.94 33.70 6.75
N GLY A 255 6.56 32.79 5.99
CA GLY A 255 7.93 32.88 5.50
C GLY A 255 8.06 32.33 4.08
N LYS A 256 8.05 33.24 3.09
CA LYS A 256 8.53 33.10 1.70
C LYS A 256 8.60 31.68 1.09
N GLN A 257 7.73 31.39 0.12
CA GLN A 257 8.13 30.90 -1.22
C GLN A 257 6.93 30.86 -2.18
N SER A 258 7.21 31.20 -3.43
CA SER A 258 6.28 31.61 -4.48
C SER A 258 6.03 30.57 -5.57
N ASP A 259 6.16 29.27 -5.28
CA ASP A 259 5.94 28.20 -6.29
C ASP A 259 4.76 27.25 -5.95
N ASP A 260 4.04 27.48 -4.85
CA ASP A 260 2.94 26.61 -4.37
C ASP A 260 1.58 26.91 -5.02
N GLN A 261 1.55 27.67 -6.13
CA GLN A 261 0.30 28.05 -6.79
C GLN A 261 -0.38 26.88 -7.53
N ASN A 262 0.36 25.81 -7.84
CA ASN A 262 -0.15 24.65 -8.58
C ASN A 262 -0.56 23.43 -7.72
N GLU A 263 -0.53 23.50 -6.38
CA GLU A 263 -1.29 22.54 -5.55
C GLU A 263 -2.78 22.95 -5.51
N GLU A 264 -3.34 23.24 -6.69
CA GLU A 264 -4.74 23.58 -6.86
C GLU A 264 -5.60 22.37 -6.46
N MET A 265 -6.51 22.65 -5.53
CA MET A 265 -7.54 21.75 -5.01
C MET A 265 -7.03 20.56 -4.20
N VAL A 266 -7.59 20.47 -2.99
CA VAL A 266 -7.84 19.18 -2.33
C VAL A 266 -8.78 18.38 -3.25
N HIS A 267 -8.24 17.82 -4.34
CA HIS A 267 -8.98 16.93 -5.25
C HIS A 267 -9.43 15.67 -4.52
N VAL A 268 -8.77 15.35 -3.41
CA VAL A 268 -8.96 14.13 -2.63
C VAL A 268 -9.04 14.50 -1.14
N PRO A 269 -10.25 14.68 -0.57
CA PRO A 269 -10.44 15.09 0.84
C PRO A 269 -9.76 14.17 1.87
N TRP A 270 -9.62 12.88 1.55
CA TRP A 270 -8.99 11.90 2.41
C TRP A 270 -7.45 11.86 2.31
N ALA A 271 -6.84 12.54 1.33
CA ALA A 271 -5.39 12.50 1.15
C ALA A 271 -4.67 13.56 2.01
N THR A 272 -3.58 13.14 2.64
CA THR A 272 -2.65 14.04 3.35
C THR A 272 -1.89 14.92 2.34
N THR A 273 -1.90 16.23 2.55
CA THR A 273 -1.19 17.19 1.69
C THR A 273 0.32 17.12 1.87
N GLN A 274 1.09 17.63 0.91
CA GLN A 274 2.56 17.72 1.03
C GLN A 274 2.98 18.65 2.16
N LEU A 275 2.23 19.74 2.38
CA LEU A 275 2.44 20.65 3.51
C LEU A 275 2.35 19.90 4.85
N GLU A 276 1.31 19.08 5.03
CA GLU A 276 1.15 18.26 6.24
C GLU A 276 2.32 17.29 6.45
N LYS A 277 2.79 16.64 5.38
CA LYS A 277 3.96 15.74 5.46
C LYS A 277 5.20 16.50 5.91
N ARG A 278 5.51 17.64 5.27
CA ARG A 278 6.65 18.49 5.63
C ARG A 278 6.59 18.98 7.08
N LEU A 279 5.41 19.36 7.57
CA LEU A 279 5.23 19.80 8.96
C LEU A 279 5.40 18.64 9.95
N ARG A 280 4.89 17.43 9.61
CA ARG A 280 5.08 16.22 10.42
C ARG A 280 6.54 15.74 10.44
N ASP A 281 7.32 16.03 9.41
CA ASP A 281 8.76 15.74 9.41
C ASP A 281 9.54 16.76 10.28
N ARG A 282 8.99 17.97 10.44
CA ARG A 282 9.57 19.06 11.25
C ARG A 282 8.83 19.28 12.57
N ARG A 283 8.39 18.21 13.25
CA ARG A 283 7.62 18.28 14.51
C ARG A 283 8.19 19.23 15.56
N GLY A 284 9.52 19.38 15.64
CA GLY A 284 10.15 20.28 16.62
C GLY A 284 9.99 21.79 16.34
N HIS A 285 9.50 22.17 15.16
CA HIS A 285 9.40 23.58 14.73
C HIS A 285 7.98 24.00 14.35
N ILE A 286 6.97 23.21 14.71
CA ILE A 286 5.56 23.54 14.45
C ILE A 286 5.01 24.42 15.58
N SER A 287 4.23 25.43 15.22
CA SER A 287 3.47 26.22 16.19
C SER A 287 2.34 25.38 16.81
N GLU A 288 1.90 25.75 18.00
CA GLU A 288 0.76 25.12 18.65
C GLU A 288 -0.50 25.16 17.76
N LYS A 289 -0.76 26.30 17.08
CA LYS A 289 -1.85 26.42 16.12
C LYS A 289 -1.73 25.40 14.98
N GLN A 290 -0.55 25.19 14.41
CA GLN A 290 -0.33 24.21 13.35
C GLN A 290 -0.52 22.78 13.88
N GLN A 291 -0.05 22.47 15.10
CA GLN A 291 -0.26 21.17 15.71
C GLN A 291 -1.76 20.87 15.92
N ARG A 292 -2.53 21.83 16.42
CA ARG A 292 -3.99 21.67 16.57
C ARG A 292 -4.69 21.42 15.23
N LEU A 293 -4.33 22.17 14.18
CA LEU A 293 -4.87 21.98 12.83
C LEU A 293 -4.48 20.62 12.22
N LEU A 294 -3.27 20.12 12.48
CA LEU A 294 -2.84 18.78 12.05
C LEU A 294 -3.63 17.68 12.76
N ASN A 295 -3.95 17.86 14.04
CA ASN A 295 -4.82 16.97 14.80
C ASN A 295 -6.25 17.01 14.24
N ASP A 296 -6.82 18.20 14.02
CA ASP A 296 -8.15 18.36 13.41
C ASP A 296 -8.25 17.62 12.07
N LEU A 297 -7.27 17.82 11.19
CA LEU A 297 -7.22 17.18 9.88
C LEU A 297 -7.10 15.66 9.95
N ALA A 298 -6.45 15.11 10.98
CA ALA A 298 -6.40 13.67 11.21
C ALA A 298 -7.78 13.15 11.61
N SER A 299 -8.41 13.74 12.64
CA SER A 299 -9.71 13.33 13.16
C SER A 299 -10.83 13.49 12.11
N LEU A 300 -10.86 14.60 11.38
CA LEU A 300 -11.88 14.85 10.35
C LEU A 300 -11.81 13.83 9.20
N ARG A 301 -10.59 13.45 8.78
CA ARG A 301 -10.42 12.43 7.73
C ARG A 301 -10.75 11.03 8.24
N GLU A 302 -10.39 10.71 9.47
CA GLU A 302 -10.79 9.46 10.13
C GLU A 302 -12.33 9.34 10.14
N ILE A 303 -13.04 10.37 10.61
CA ILE A 303 -14.51 10.39 10.65
C ILE A 303 -15.10 10.27 9.24
N LEU A 304 -14.56 10.97 8.25
CA LEU A 304 -15.03 10.89 6.87
C LEU A 304 -14.90 9.45 6.33
N GLN A 305 -13.74 8.82 6.54
CA GLN A 305 -13.50 7.42 6.15
C GLN A 305 -14.41 6.43 6.90
N LEU A 306 -14.65 6.64 8.20
CA LEU A 306 -15.57 5.83 8.98
C LEU A 306 -17.02 5.99 8.48
N SER A 307 -17.46 7.22 8.17
CA SER A 307 -18.82 7.48 7.68
C SER A 307 -19.11 6.87 6.31
N GLU A 308 -18.06 6.67 5.50
CA GLU A 308 -18.19 6.01 4.21
C GLU A 308 -18.18 4.48 4.32
N ASN A 309 -17.40 3.93 5.26
CA ASN A 309 -17.10 2.49 5.32
C ASN A 309 -17.94 1.72 6.34
N MET A 310 -18.24 2.31 7.49
CA MET A 310 -18.84 1.63 8.64
C MET A 310 -20.33 1.98 8.81
N ASP A 311 -20.99 1.26 9.71
CA ASP A 311 -22.35 1.56 10.16
C ASP A 311 -22.43 2.86 10.99
N VAL A 312 -23.64 3.42 11.06
CA VAL A 312 -23.89 4.70 11.71
C VAL A 312 -23.65 4.66 13.23
N ALA A 313 -23.84 3.53 13.91
CA ALA A 313 -23.60 3.46 15.35
C ALA A 313 -22.10 3.56 15.67
N THR A 314 -21.26 2.91 14.87
CA THR A 314 -19.80 3.04 14.98
C THR A 314 -19.35 4.50 14.83
N VAL A 315 -19.90 5.21 13.83
CA VAL A 315 -19.58 6.63 13.60
C VAL A 315 -20.06 7.50 14.75
N LEU A 316 -21.29 7.31 15.23
CA LEU A 316 -21.86 8.06 16.36
C LEU A 316 -21.06 7.83 17.64
N SER A 317 -20.69 6.58 17.93
CA SER A 317 -19.87 6.23 19.09
C SER A 317 -18.51 6.94 19.03
N ARG A 318 -17.84 6.93 17.87
CA ARG A 318 -16.56 7.63 17.70
C ARG A 318 -16.68 9.14 17.92
N LEU A 319 -17.73 9.76 17.38
CA LEU A 319 -18.00 11.20 17.58
C LEU A 319 -18.32 11.54 19.04
N GLN A 320 -19.07 10.69 19.74
CA GLN A 320 -19.35 10.85 21.17
C GLN A 320 -18.08 10.72 22.01
N MET A 321 -17.20 9.77 21.68
CA MET A 321 -15.90 9.64 22.33
C MET A 321 -15.05 10.89 22.17
N LEU A 322 -14.95 11.42 20.95
CA LEU A 322 -14.21 12.68 20.69
C LEU A 322 -14.82 13.88 21.42
N LYS A 323 -16.15 13.94 21.56
CA LYS A 323 -16.82 15.02 22.29
C LYS A 323 -16.62 14.94 23.80
N ASN A 324 -16.51 13.73 24.36
CA ASN A 324 -16.41 13.52 25.81
C ASN A 324 -14.96 13.56 26.32
N ASP A 325 -13.98 13.44 25.42
CA ASP A 325 -12.57 13.49 25.78
C ASP A 325 -12.09 14.94 25.98
N ARG A 326 -11.74 15.26 27.22
CA ARG A 326 -11.24 16.60 27.59
C ARG A 326 -9.92 16.95 26.93
N THR A 327 -9.05 15.97 26.72
CA THR A 327 -7.72 16.18 26.10
C THR A 327 -7.88 16.56 24.63
N VAL A 328 -8.78 15.86 23.93
CA VAL A 328 -9.18 16.17 22.55
C VAL A 328 -9.78 17.58 22.48
N LEU A 329 -10.67 17.96 23.39
CA LEU A 329 -11.26 19.30 23.38
C LEU A 329 -10.21 20.43 23.56
N GLU A 330 -9.13 20.18 24.29
CA GLU A 330 -8.01 21.13 24.48
C GLU A 330 -7.07 21.17 23.26
N GLU A 331 -6.85 20.03 22.61
CA GLU A 331 -5.94 19.87 21.47
C GLU A 331 -6.52 20.27 20.10
N HIS A 332 -7.84 20.43 19.99
CA HIS A 332 -8.54 20.71 18.73
C HIS A 332 -8.95 22.19 18.61
N SER A 333 -9.18 22.67 17.38
CA SER A 333 -9.55 24.09 17.10
C SER A 333 -11.01 24.45 17.45
N GLY A 334 -11.71 23.62 18.22
CA GLY A 334 -13.09 23.87 18.66
C GLY A 334 -14.19 23.55 17.64
N TRP A 335 -13.86 22.93 16.50
CA TRP A 335 -14.87 22.53 15.50
C TRP A 335 -15.93 21.55 16.06
N LEU A 336 -15.57 20.76 17.08
CA LEU A 336 -16.48 19.89 17.84
C LEU A 336 -17.59 20.67 18.59
N LEU A 337 -17.35 21.95 18.91
CA LEU A 337 -18.30 22.83 19.59
C LEU A 337 -19.13 23.65 18.58
N SER A 338 -18.87 23.51 17.28
CA SER A 338 -19.56 24.28 16.25
C SER A 338 -21.02 23.83 16.08
N PRO A 339 -21.94 24.75 15.70
CA PRO A 339 -23.31 24.38 15.34
C PRO A 339 -23.38 23.35 14.19
N SER A 340 -22.40 23.40 13.28
CA SER A 340 -22.27 22.47 12.17
C SER A 340 -21.98 21.03 12.63
N PHE A 341 -21.24 20.84 13.73
CA PHE A 341 -21.08 19.52 14.36
C PHE A 341 -22.41 19.00 14.92
N GLY A 342 -23.22 19.87 15.53
CA GLY A 342 -24.57 19.52 15.98
C GLY A 342 -25.45 18.98 14.84
N ARG A 343 -25.36 19.60 13.65
CA ARG A 343 -26.07 19.12 12.44
C ARG A 343 -25.57 17.76 11.95
N ILE A 344 -24.26 17.50 12.02
CA ILE A 344 -23.70 16.17 11.70
C ILE A 344 -24.32 15.11 12.61
N MET A 345 -24.38 15.37 13.92
CA MET A 345 -24.99 14.44 14.88
C MET A 345 -26.48 14.22 14.60
N GLU A 346 -27.23 15.28 14.29
CA GLU A 346 -28.66 15.18 13.95
C GLU A 346 -28.90 14.39 12.65
N ASP A 347 -28.08 14.62 11.62
CA ASP A 347 -28.17 13.89 10.36
C ASP A 347 -27.83 12.41 10.54
N LEU A 348 -26.81 12.07 11.34
CA LEU A 348 -26.46 10.68 11.67
C LEU A 348 -27.56 10.00 12.49
N LEU A 349 -28.12 10.68 13.49
CA LEU A 349 -29.27 10.18 14.25
C LEU A 349 -30.49 9.96 13.35
N THR A 350 -30.70 10.83 12.36
CA THR A 350 -31.76 10.65 11.36
C THR A 350 -31.56 9.38 10.53
N ILE A 351 -30.33 9.06 10.13
CA ILE A 351 -30.02 7.79 9.42
C ILE A 351 -30.26 6.60 10.33
N ALA A 352 -29.92 6.73 11.62
CA ALA A 352 -30.24 5.73 12.62
C ALA A 352 -31.76 5.60 12.84
N GLY A 353 -32.63 6.48 12.33
CA GLY A 353 -34.07 6.43 12.60
C GLY A 353 -34.46 7.06 13.94
N VAL A 354 -33.59 7.89 14.52
CA VAL A 354 -33.86 8.68 15.72
C VAL A 354 -34.19 10.10 15.30
N THR A 355 -35.43 10.53 15.57
CA THR A 355 -35.89 11.90 15.32
C THR A 355 -36.48 12.49 16.60
N ASN A 356 -36.05 13.69 17.00
CA ASN A 356 -36.53 14.37 18.22
C ASN A 356 -36.45 13.49 19.49
N GLY A 357 -35.39 12.69 19.63
CA GLY A 357 -35.18 11.80 20.77
C GLY A 357 -36.08 10.56 20.81
N LYS A 358 -36.98 10.38 19.83
CA LYS A 358 -37.79 9.17 19.66
C LYS A 358 -37.13 8.28 18.60
N GLY A 359 -36.79 7.06 19.00
CA GLY A 359 -36.24 6.05 18.10
C GLY A 359 -37.33 5.27 17.37
N ASP A 360 -37.20 5.13 16.05
CA ASP A 360 -38.02 4.27 15.21
C ASP A 360 -37.11 3.35 14.37
N GLN A 361 -37.01 2.09 14.79
CA GLN A 361 -36.18 1.07 14.15
C GLN A 361 -36.56 0.84 12.68
N LYS A 362 -37.82 1.07 12.29
CA LYS A 362 -38.25 0.90 10.89
C LYS A 362 -37.59 1.93 9.97
N LYS A 363 -37.28 3.11 10.50
CA LYS A 363 -36.62 4.20 9.77
C LYS A 363 -35.09 4.08 9.77
N PHE A 364 -34.50 3.13 10.50
CA PHE A 364 -33.07 2.88 10.45
C PHE A 364 -32.66 2.43 9.05
N SER A 365 -31.84 3.25 8.40
CA SER A 365 -31.28 2.96 7.08
C SER A 365 -29.94 2.27 7.25
N THR A 366 -29.80 1.06 6.69
CA THR A 366 -28.51 0.37 6.60
C THR A 366 -27.63 1.02 5.53
N PRO A 367 -26.29 0.83 5.61
CA PRO A 367 -25.39 1.20 4.52
C PRO A 367 -25.81 0.53 3.21
N ALA A 368 -26.05 1.33 2.17
CA ALA A 368 -26.54 0.83 0.89
C ALA A 368 -25.54 -0.11 0.18
N LYS A 369 -24.24 -0.06 0.54
CA LYS A 369 -23.23 -1.03 0.07
C LYS A 369 -23.52 -2.46 0.52
N TRP A 370 -24.18 -2.66 1.66
CA TRP A 370 -24.54 -4.00 2.14
C TRP A 370 -25.58 -4.65 1.24
N THR A 371 -26.53 -3.87 0.73
CA THR A 371 -27.54 -4.35 -0.23
C THR A 371 -26.88 -4.82 -1.51
N VAL A 372 -25.96 -4.02 -2.08
CA VAL A 372 -25.22 -4.41 -3.29
C VAL A 372 -24.37 -5.65 -3.06
N LEU A 373 -23.66 -5.73 -1.94
CA LEU A 373 -22.88 -6.92 -1.59
C LEU A 373 -23.78 -8.17 -1.53
N ALA A 374 -24.97 -8.05 -0.93
CA ALA A 374 -25.93 -9.14 -0.84
C ALA A 374 -26.50 -9.55 -2.20
N GLU A 375 -26.79 -8.59 -3.09
CA GLU A 375 -27.25 -8.87 -4.46
C GLU A 375 -26.17 -9.60 -5.26
N VAL A 376 -24.92 -9.10 -5.23
CA VAL A 376 -23.79 -9.71 -5.93
C VAL A 376 -23.51 -11.12 -5.41
N LEU A 377 -23.51 -11.35 -4.10
CA LEU A 377 -23.27 -12.69 -3.54
C LEU A 377 -24.39 -13.67 -3.88
N ARG A 378 -25.66 -13.22 -3.91
CA ARG A 378 -26.79 -14.05 -4.35
C ARG A 378 -26.68 -14.41 -5.83
N GLU A 379 -26.27 -13.47 -6.67
CA GLU A 379 -26.02 -13.73 -8.09
C GLU A 379 -24.89 -14.75 -8.27
N VAL A 380 -23.75 -14.53 -7.61
CA VAL A 380 -22.57 -15.41 -7.66
C VAL A 380 -22.91 -16.83 -7.19
N LYS A 381 -23.74 -16.97 -6.16
CA LYS A 381 -24.22 -18.28 -5.66
C LYS A 381 -25.04 -19.05 -6.71
N ASN A 382 -25.73 -18.34 -7.60
CA ASN A 382 -26.57 -18.94 -8.65
C ASN A 382 -25.81 -19.21 -9.96
N ILE A 383 -24.55 -18.79 -10.08
CA ILE A 383 -23.73 -19.07 -11.26
C ILE A 383 -23.49 -20.58 -11.35
N GLN A 384 -24.04 -21.21 -12.39
CA GLN A 384 -23.75 -22.60 -12.71
C GLN A 384 -22.34 -22.68 -13.28
N LEU A 385 -21.47 -23.32 -12.51
CA LEU A 385 -20.10 -23.55 -12.88
C LEU A 385 -19.99 -24.92 -13.58
N GLU A 386 -19.26 -24.97 -14.70
CA GLU A 386 -18.98 -26.23 -15.40
C GLU A 386 -17.69 -26.87 -14.87
N LYS A 387 -17.68 -28.19 -14.64
CA LYS A 387 -16.51 -28.93 -14.09
C LYS A 387 -15.19 -28.78 -14.87
N LYS A 388 -15.21 -28.21 -16.08
CA LYS A 388 -14.01 -27.95 -16.89
C LYS A 388 -13.22 -26.73 -16.41
N ASP A 389 -13.87 -25.80 -15.70
CA ASP A 389 -13.27 -24.51 -15.33
C ASP A 389 -12.44 -24.57 -14.03
N TYR A 390 -12.54 -25.66 -13.27
CA TYR A 390 -11.83 -25.85 -11.99
C TYR A 390 -11.18 -27.23 -11.95
N LYS A 391 -9.94 -27.31 -12.46
CA LYS A 391 -9.17 -28.57 -12.51
C LYS A 391 -8.75 -29.08 -11.13
N HIS A 392 -8.53 -28.19 -10.14
CA HIS A 392 -7.94 -28.58 -8.84
C HIS A 392 -8.42 -27.81 -7.59
N SER A 393 -9.31 -26.80 -7.72
CA SER A 393 -9.74 -25.96 -6.59
C SER A 393 -11.24 -25.68 -6.64
N THR A 394 -11.92 -25.68 -5.50
CA THR A 394 -13.30 -25.21 -5.40
C THR A 394 -13.37 -23.73 -5.76
N PRO A 395 -14.41 -23.26 -6.48
CA PRO A 395 -14.59 -21.86 -6.77
C PRO A 395 -14.72 -21.07 -5.46
N SER A 396 -13.86 -20.07 -5.28
CA SER A 396 -13.80 -19.26 -4.06
C SER A 396 -14.03 -17.79 -4.40
N VAL A 397 -14.74 -17.10 -3.52
CA VAL A 397 -14.98 -15.65 -3.61
C VAL A 397 -14.10 -14.96 -2.58
N VAL A 398 -13.30 -13.99 -3.03
CA VAL A 398 -12.46 -13.18 -2.15
C VAL A 398 -13.02 -11.77 -2.09
N VAL A 399 -13.49 -11.38 -0.91
CA VAL A 399 -13.95 -10.01 -0.63
C VAL A 399 -12.80 -9.25 0.02
N ILE A 400 -12.36 -8.16 -0.60
CA ILE A 400 -11.24 -7.34 -0.14
C ILE A 400 -11.78 -6.02 0.43
N THR A 401 -11.42 -5.71 1.67
CA THR A 401 -11.79 -4.47 2.36
C THR A 401 -10.56 -3.63 2.68
N ASN A 402 -10.76 -2.35 3.01
CA ASN A 402 -9.65 -1.43 3.34
C ASN A 402 -9.15 -1.56 4.78
N SER A 403 -9.99 -2.03 5.70
CA SER A 403 -9.68 -2.17 7.13
C SER A 403 -10.14 -3.52 7.68
N GLU A 404 -9.51 -3.94 8.78
CA GLU A 404 -9.88 -5.15 9.52
C GLU A 404 -11.28 -5.01 10.17
N ASP A 405 -11.64 -3.81 10.63
CA ASP A 405 -12.97 -3.53 11.17
C ASP A 405 -14.07 -3.68 10.11
N LEU A 406 -13.82 -3.18 8.90
CA LEU A 406 -14.73 -3.35 7.78
C LEU A 406 -14.81 -4.82 7.35
N SER A 407 -13.70 -5.56 7.39
CA SER A 407 -13.68 -7.00 7.11
C SER A 407 -14.55 -7.77 8.10
N ARG A 408 -14.45 -7.44 9.40
CA ARG A 408 -15.29 -8.04 10.45
C ARG A 408 -16.76 -7.73 10.23
N GLN A 409 -17.10 -6.47 10.02
CA GLN A 409 -18.48 -6.07 9.75
C GLN A 409 -19.04 -6.72 8.48
N ALA A 410 -18.27 -6.77 7.38
CA ALA A 410 -18.69 -7.43 6.15
C ALA A 410 -18.91 -8.93 6.38
N ALA A 411 -18.02 -9.60 7.11
CA ALA A 411 -18.18 -11.01 7.45
C ALA A 411 -19.42 -11.27 8.33
N ASP A 412 -19.71 -10.40 9.29
CA ASP A 412 -20.91 -10.50 10.13
C ASP A 412 -22.18 -10.34 9.29
N VAL A 413 -22.20 -9.37 8.35
CA VAL A 413 -23.31 -9.22 7.39
C VAL A 413 -23.47 -10.47 6.51
N ILE A 414 -22.38 -11.10 6.10
CA ILE A 414 -22.40 -12.32 5.27
C ILE A 414 -22.91 -13.53 6.08
N LYS A 415 -22.51 -13.68 7.35
CA LYS A 415 -22.85 -14.82 8.21
C LYS A 415 -24.26 -14.74 8.79
N TYR A 416 -24.70 -13.55 9.17
CA TYR A 416 -25.93 -13.37 9.96
C TYR A 416 -27.06 -12.68 9.19
N GLY A 417 -26.74 -12.00 8.09
CA GLY A 417 -27.70 -11.26 7.28
C GLY A 417 -27.88 -9.80 7.72
N ILE A 418 -28.44 -8.99 6.80
CA ILE A 418 -28.55 -7.53 6.97
C ILE A 418 -29.47 -7.16 8.13
N ASP A 419 -30.62 -7.83 8.26
CA ASP A 419 -31.64 -7.48 9.25
C ASP A 419 -31.20 -7.77 10.68
N LYS A 420 -30.45 -8.86 10.90
CA LYS A 420 -29.90 -9.17 12.21
C LYS A 420 -28.82 -8.16 12.61
N ILE A 421 -27.92 -7.80 11.69
CA ILE A 421 -26.91 -6.75 11.96
C ILE A 421 -27.58 -5.40 12.22
N LYS A 422 -28.60 -5.03 11.43
CA LYS A 422 -29.43 -3.84 11.67
C LYS A 422 -30.02 -3.83 13.09
N TRP A 423 -30.57 -4.95 13.54
CA TRP A 423 -31.10 -5.08 14.90
C TRP A 423 -30.01 -4.96 15.98
N MET A 424 -28.84 -5.58 15.77
CA MET A 424 -27.70 -5.46 16.70
C MET A 424 -27.20 -4.02 16.81
N THR A 425 -27.01 -3.34 15.67
CA THR A 425 -26.60 -1.93 15.62
C THR A 425 -27.61 -1.02 16.32
N TRP A 426 -28.91 -1.27 16.14
CA TRP A 426 -29.97 -0.53 16.84
C TRP A 426 -29.88 -0.70 18.36
N LYS A 427 -29.65 -1.93 18.83
CA LYS A 427 -29.48 -2.22 20.27
C LYS A 427 -28.24 -1.55 20.86
N GLN A 428 -27.14 -1.47 20.11
CA GLN A 428 -25.93 -0.77 20.53
C GLN A 428 -26.15 0.74 20.77
N LEU A 429 -27.10 1.35 20.07
CA LEU A 429 -27.49 2.76 20.28
C LEU A 429 -28.27 2.99 21.59
N GLY A 430 -28.59 1.93 22.34
CA GLY A 430 -29.25 2.03 23.65
C GLY A 430 -30.76 2.27 23.57
N TYR A 431 -31.38 2.10 22.40
CA TYR A 431 -32.83 2.19 22.25
C TYR A 431 -33.50 0.83 22.49
N ASN A 432 -34.56 0.81 23.30
CA ASN A 432 -35.36 -0.38 23.49
C ASN A 432 -36.07 -0.75 22.18
N SER A 433 -35.80 -1.94 21.65
CA SER A 433 -36.57 -2.49 20.55
C SER A 433 -37.79 -3.23 21.10
N THR A 434 -38.96 -2.99 20.52
CA THR A 434 -40.16 -3.80 20.72
C THR A 434 -40.19 -5.04 19.81
N GLN A 435 -39.22 -5.19 18.90
CA GLN A 435 -39.09 -6.34 18.01
C GLN A 435 -38.17 -7.40 18.61
N GLU A 436 -38.61 -8.66 18.50
CA GLU A 436 -37.78 -9.84 18.78
C GLU A 436 -36.58 -9.88 17.83
N MET A 437 -35.53 -10.60 18.26
CA MET A 437 -34.30 -10.76 17.48
C MET A 437 -34.63 -11.48 16.16
N PRO A 438 -34.29 -10.91 14.99
CA PRO A 438 -34.48 -11.58 13.71
C PRO A 438 -33.69 -12.89 13.63
N GLU A 439 -34.22 -13.85 12.87
CA GLU A 439 -33.51 -15.09 12.52
C GLU A 439 -32.29 -14.80 11.64
N ASP A 440 -31.37 -15.76 11.59
CA ASP A 440 -30.17 -15.68 10.75
C ASP A 440 -30.54 -15.87 9.28
N GLU A 441 -30.21 -14.87 8.46
CA GLU A 441 -30.35 -14.92 6.99
C GLU A 441 -28.98 -14.85 6.32
N PRO A 442 -28.17 -15.94 6.39
CA PRO A 442 -26.83 -15.95 5.85
C PRO A 442 -26.82 -15.73 4.32
N LEU A 443 -25.97 -14.79 3.87
CA LEU A 443 -25.72 -14.56 2.43
C LEU A 443 -24.84 -15.67 1.84
N TRP A 444 -24.02 -16.30 2.68
CA TRP A 444 -23.12 -17.39 2.32
C TRP A 444 -23.09 -18.45 3.41
N ASN A 445 -22.63 -19.67 3.13
CA ASN A 445 -22.54 -20.71 4.17
C ASN A 445 -21.58 -20.26 5.29
N PRO A 446 -22.06 -20.05 6.53
CA PRO A 446 -21.25 -19.46 7.61
C PRO A 446 -19.95 -20.21 7.92
N ASP A 447 -19.96 -21.53 7.80
CA ASP A 447 -18.80 -22.40 8.07
C ASP A 447 -17.69 -22.24 7.04
N SER A 448 -18.03 -21.80 5.83
CA SER A 448 -17.07 -21.56 4.75
C SER A 448 -16.48 -20.15 4.74
N VAL A 449 -16.98 -19.25 5.60
CA VAL A 449 -16.53 -17.85 5.64
C VAL A 449 -15.33 -17.72 6.59
N SER A 450 -14.13 -17.74 6.01
CA SER A 450 -12.86 -17.47 6.70
C SER A 450 -12.43 -16.02 6.57
N GLN A 451 -12.00 -15.41 7.68
CA GLN A 451 -11.35 -14.09 7.66
C GLN A 451 -9.83 -14.27 7.53
N LEU A 452 -9.26 -13.66 6.50
CA LEU A 452 -7.81 -13.54 6.34
C LEU A 452 -7.38 -12.19 6.89
N MET A 453 -6.92 -12.13 8.15
CA MET A 453 -6.45 -10.89 8.77
C MET A 453 -4.94 -10.79 8.59
N ARG A 454 -4.40 -9.56 8.56
CA ARG A 454 -2.93 -9.37 8.43
C ARG A 454 -2.19 -9.99 9.62
N SER A 455 -2.80 -9.98 10.80
CA SER A 455 -2.27 -10.63 12.01
C SER A 455 -2.28 -12.16 11.95
N SER A 456 -3.19 -12.79 11.20
CA SER A 456 -3.26 -14.26 11.07
C SER A 456 -2.32 -14.83 10.02
N LEU A 457 -1.83 -14.01 9.08
CA LEU A 457 -0.83 -14.43 8.08
C LEU A 457 0.55 -14.73 8.70
N VAL A 458 0.82 -14.26 9.93
CA VAL A 458 2.01 -14.61 10.70
C VAL A 458 1.93 -16.03 11.27
N GLY A 459 0.73 -16.64 11.31
CA GLY A 459 0.50 -17.96 11.91
C GLY A 459 0.44 -19.14 10.95
N PHE A 460 0.58 -18.92 9.64
CA PHE A 460 0.68 -20.01 8.64
C PHE A 460 2.12 -20.47 8.36
N GLU A 461 3.07 -20.00 9.17
CA GLU A 461 4.43 -20.51 9.25
C GLU A 461 4.53 -21.49 10.41
N ASN A 462 4.12 -22.74 10.19
CA ASN A 462 4.61 -23.91 10.94
C ASN A 462 4.46 -25.18 10.11
#